data_AF-A0A352WS20-F1
#
_entry.id   AF-A0A352WS20-F1
#
_cell.length_a   1.000
_cell.length_b   1.000
_cell.length_c   1.000
_cell.angle_alpha   90.00
_cell.angle_beta   90.00
_cell.angle_gamma   90.00
#
_symmetry.space_group_name_H-M   'P 1'
#
loop_
_entity.id
_entity.type
_entity.pdbx_description
1 polymer ?
#
loop_
_entity_poly.entity_id
_entity_poly.type
_entity_poly.pdbx_seq_one_letter_code
_entity_poly.pdbx_strand_id
1 'polypeptide(L)'
;MNEHEIETKTRILGMGEQIRLFFLTIASKFSAIRFVDVLDIVLVSTLLFYIFLFIRERRAGKLAAGVIALLVGLFVSDFLEMKALHFIISSIVQVGFLALFIIFQPELRSILEKVGGNSIKGFGRLADTKSQMESIEKTVDAISVAAGDLSASHTGALIVIEQSTKLGDEIKTGVPIDALVNSFLIRNIFY
;
A
#
# COMPACT_ATOMS: atom_id res chain seq x y z
N MET A 1 -39.13 -57.19 36.43
CA MET A 1 -38.27 -56.66 35.35
C MET A 1 -38.13 -55.18 35.61
N ASN A 2 -36.96 -54.71 36.03
CA ASN A 2 -36.79 -53.42 36.71
C ASN A 2 -36.81 -52.24 35.72
N GLU A 3 -37.49 -51.15 36.09
CA GLU A 3 -37.61 -49.90 35.30
C GLU A 3 -36.25 -49.30 34.91
N HIS A 4 -35.20 -49.53 35.72
CA HIS A 4 -33.83 -49.12 35.44
C HIS A 4 -33.21 -49.76 34.18
N GLU A 5 -33.64 -50.94 33.76
CA GLU A 5 -33.08 -51.65 32.61
C GLU A 5 -33.65 -51.11 31.29
N ILE A 6 -34.90 -50.65 31.31
CA ILE A 6 -35.60 -50.08 30.15
C ILE A 6 -35.08 -48.67 29.84
N GLU A 7 -34.82 -47.86 30.87
CA GLU A 7 -34.26 -46.50 30.70
C GLU A 7 -32.84 -46.54 30.11
N THR A 8 -32.02 -47.49 30.57
CA THR A 8 -30.64 -47.67 30.10
C THR A 8 -30.61 -48.15 28.66
N LYS A 9 -31.48 -49.09 28.28
CA LYS A 9 -31.60 -49.58 26.90
C LYS A 9 -32.11 -48.50 25.94
N THR A 10 -33.00 -47.62 26.39
CA THR A 10 -33.55 -46.50 25.59
C THR A 10 -32.50 -45.40 25.36
N ARG A 11 -31.66 -45.09 26.37
CA ARG A 11 -30.54 -44.14 26.21
C ARG A 11 -29.44 -44.64 25.27
N ILE A 12 -29.09 -45.92 25.34
CA ILE A 12 -28.05 -46.50 24.47
C ILE A 12 -28.54 -46.58 23.01
N LEU A 13 -29.82 -46.88 22.79
CA LEU A 13 -30.42 -46.93 21.45
C LEU A 13 -30.48 -45.53 20.80
N GLY A 14 -30.85 -44.49 21.56
CA GLY A 14 -30.86 -43.10 21.09
C GLY A 14 -29.46 -42.55 20.75
N MET A 15 -28.43 -42.98 21.48
CA MET A 15 -27.04 -42.58 21.19
C MET A 15 -26.51 -43.23 19.90
N GLY A 16 -26.93 -44.47 19.60
CA GLY A 16 -26.63 -45.14 18.34
C GLY A 16 -27.26 -44.47 17.12
N GLU A 17 -28.48 -43.94 17.26
CA GLU A 17 -29.12 -43.12 16.22
C GLU A 17 -28.41 -41.77 16.03
N GLN A 18 -28.05 -41.08 17.11
CA GLN A 18 -27.32 -39.81 17.06
C GLN A 18 -25.97 -39.97 16.35
N ILE A 19 -25.22 -41.05 16.63
CA ILE A 19 -23.94 -41.34 15.97
C ILE A 19 -24.13 -41.62 14.47
N ARG A 20 -25.19 -42.36 14.10
CA ARG A 20 -25.52 -42.59 12.69
C ARG A 20 -25.92 -41.30 11.97
N LEU A 21 -26.72 -40.44 12.60
CA LEU A 21 -27.12 -39.15 12.05
C LEU A 21 -25.92 -38.20 11.90
N PHE A 22 -24.98 -38.21 12.85
CA PHE A 22 -23.73 -37.47 12.77
C PHE A 22 -22.86 -37.95 11.60
N PHE A 23 -22.70 -39.27 11.44
CA PHE A 23 -21.94 -39.85 10.32
C PHE A 23 -22.59 -39.56 8.96
N LEU A 24 -23.92 -39.63 8.85
CA LEU A 24 -24.65 -39.29 7.62
C LEU A 24 -24.57 -37.80 7.28
N THR A 25 -24.53 -36.92 8.29
CA THR A 25 -24.36 -35.48 8.10
C THR A 25 -22.95 -35.15 7.59
N ILE A 26 -21.92 -35.85 8.07
CA ILE A 26 -20.55 -35.66 7.59
C ILE A 26 -20.38 -36.23 6.18
N ALA A 27 -20.90 -37.44 5.93
CA ALA A 27 -20.82 -38.08 4.61
C ALA A 27 -21.54 -37.26 3.51
N SER A 28 -22.68 -36.65 3.83
CA SER A 28 -23.40 -35.79 2.87
C SER A 28 -22.70 -34.47 2.57
N LYS A 29 -21.93 -33.92 3.51
CA LYS A 29 -21.07 -32.74 3.27
C LYS A 29 -19.85 -33.06 2.41
N PHE A 30 -19.31 -34.28 2.48
CA PHE A 30 -18.21 -34.70 1.62
C PHE A 30 -18.64 -34.91 0.16
N SER A 31 -19.88 -35.34 -0.07
CA SER A 31 -20.46 -35.45 -1.42
C SER A 31 -20.91 -34.09 -1.99
N ALA A 32 -20.79 -33.00 -1.22
CA ALA A 32 -21.15 -31.64 -1.61
C ALA A 32 -19.95 -30.81 -2.10
N ILE A 33 -18.75 -31.41 -2.24
CA ILE A 33 -17.62 -30.75 -2.90
C ILE A 33 -17.98 -30.58 -4.38
N ARG A 34 -18.37 -29.37 -4.73
CA ARG A 34 -18.71 -28.99 -6.09
C ARG A 34 -17.44 -28.61 -6.83
N PHE A 35 -17.48 -28.71 -8.16
CA PHE A 35 -16.40 -28.20 -9.03
C PHE A 35 -16.03 -26.74 -8.70
N VAL A 36 -17.01 -25.97 -8.23
CA VAL A 36 -16.85 -24.58 -7.77
C VAL A 36 -15.87 -24.47 -6.58
N ASP A 37 -15.81 -25.44 -5.67
CA ASP A 37 -14.93 -25.41 -4.50
C ASP A 37 -13.46 -25.66 -4.88
N VAL A 38 -13.23 -26.49 -5.91
CA VAL A 38 -11.88 -26.70 -6.47
C VAL A 38 -11.42 -25.46 -7.22
N LEU A 39 -12.33 -24.87 -8.01
CA LEU A 39 -12.07 -23.62 -8.71
C LEU A 39 -11.77 -22.47 -7.73
N ASP A 40 -12.46 -22.42 -6.60
CA ASP A 40 -12.25 -21.46 -5.52
C ASP A 40 -10.83 -21.55 -4.95
N ILE A 41 -10.38 -22.75 -4.56
CA ILE A 41 -9.02 -22.95 -4.02
C ILE A 41 -7.95 -22.48 -5.01
N VAL A 42 -8.14 -22.76 -6.31
CA VAL A 42 -7.21 -22.34 -7.36
C VAL A 42 -7.20 -20.83 -7.55
N LEU A 43 -8.38 -20.19 -7.55
CA LEU A 43 -8.52 -18.74 -7.70
C LEU A 43 -7.90 -17.99 -6.52
N VAL A 44 -8.23 -18.41 -5.29
CA VAL A 44 -7.70 -17.82 -4.05
C VAL A 44 -6.18 -18.00 -3.97
N SER A 45 -5.67 -19.19 -4.28
CA SER A 45 -4.22 -19.46 -4.28
C SER A 45 -3.47 -18.59 -5.31
N THR A 46 -4.02 -18.46 -6.51
CA THR A 46 -3.44 -17.63 -7.59
C THR A 46 -3.48 -16.15 -7.22
N LEU A 47 -4.57 -15.68 -6.62
CA LEU A 47 -4.71 -14.31 -6.12
C LEU A 47 -3.65 -14.02 -5.04
N LEU A 48 -3.50 -14.91 -4.06
CA LEU A 48 -2.46 -14.79 -3.02
C LEU A 48 -1.04 -14.78 -3.60
N PHE A 49 -0.78 -15.59 -4.63
CA PHE A 49 0.50 -15.60 -5.33
C PHE A 49 0.82 -14.24 -5.99
N TYR A 50 -0.15 -13.66 -6.72
CA TYR A 50 0.04 -12.35 -7.34
C TYR A 50 0.15 -11.22 -6.31
N ILE A 51 -0.58 -11.28 -5.20
CA ILE A 51 -0.41 -10.37 -4.06
C ILE A 51 1.02 -10.46 -3.53
N PHE A 52 1.53 -11.66 -3.30
CA PHE A 52 2.89 -11.88 -2.81
C PHE A 52 3.95 -11.32 -3.77
N LEU A 53 3.77 -11.53 -5.08
CA LEU A 53 4.68 -11.01 -6.10
C LEU A 53 4.64 -9.48 -6.18
N PHE A 54 3.44 -8.89 -6.13
CA PHE A 54 3.26 -7.44 -6.12
C PHE A 54 3.90 -6.80 -4.88
N ILE A 55 3.86 -7.49 -3.73
CA ILE A 55 4.43 -7.00 -2.48
C ILE A 55 5.95 -6.75 -2.58
N ARG A 56 6.66 -7.16 -3.64
CA ARG A 56 8.12 -7.10 -3.67
C ARG A 56 8.72 -5.70 -3.90
N GLU A 57 8.09 -4.78 -4.64
CA GLU A 57 8.88 -3.73 -5.33
C GLU A 57 8.69 -2.25 -4.93
N ARG A 58 7.62 -1.79 -4.24
CA ARG A 58 7.46 -0.35 -3.83
C ARG A 58 6.61 -0.14 -2.57
N ARG A 59 7.04 0.67 -1.57
CA ARG A 59 6.28 0.89 -0.31
C ARG A 59 4.81 1.36 -0.52
N ALA A 60 4.59 2.39 -1.34
CA ALA A 60 3.23 2.88 -1.64
C ALA A 60 2.45 1.94 -2.59
N GLY A 61 3.15 1.30 -3.53
CA GLY A 61 2.54 0.31 -4.41
C GLY A 61 1.97 -0.86 -3.61
N LYS A 62 2.74 -1.42 -2.66
CA LYS A 62 2.35 -2.56 -1.82
C LYS A 62 0.99 -2.36 -1.14
N LEU A 63 0.76 -1.14 -0.62
CA LEU A 63 -0.51 -0.73 -0.03
C LEU A 63 -1.64 -0.70 -1.07
N ALA A 64 -1.41 -0.05 -2.22
CA ALA A 64 -2.41 0.05 -3.28
C ALA A 64 -2.85 -1.33 -3.82
N ALA A 65 -1.92 -2.27 -4.01
CA ALA A 65 -2.29 -3.61 -4.43
C ALA A 65 -2.99 -4.44 -3.36
N GLY A 66 -2.64 -4.26 -2.08
CA GLY A 66 -3.41 -4.88 -1.00
C GLY A 66 -4.87 -4.44 -1.01
N VAL A 67 -5.12 -3.15 -1.25
CA VAL A 67 -6.48 -2.60 -1.41
C VAL A 67 -7.17 -3.17 -2.65
N ILE A 68 -6.50 -3.18 -3.80
CA ILE A 68 -7.08 -3.73 -5.05
C ILE A 68 -7.40 -5.21 -4.88
N ALA A 69 -6.51 -5.99 -4.25
CA ALA A 69 -6.72 -7.40 -4.01
C ALA A 69 -7.91 -7.67 -3.08
N LEU A 70 -8.10 -6.86 -2.03
CA LEU A 70 -9.28 -6.94 -1.17
C LEU A 70 -10.56 -6.64 -1.94
N LEU A 71 -10.56 -5.63 -2.81
CA LEU A 71 -11.72 -5.29 -3.65
C LEU A 71 -12.05 -6.40 -4.67
N VAL A 72 -11.03 -6.98 -5.31
CA VAL A 72 -11.19 -8.12 -6.22
C VAL A 72 -11.72 -9.34 -5.46
N GLY A 73 -11.16 -9.64 -4.28
CA GLY A 73 -11.65 -10.73 -3.42
C GLY A 73 -13.10 -10.53 -2.99
N LEU A 74 -13.49 -9.28 -2.67
CA LEU A 74 -14.87 -8.94 -2.36
C LEU A 74 -15.80 -9.22 -3.55
N PHE A 75 -15.44 -8.74 -4.74
CA PHE A 75 -16.23 -8.92 -5.96
C PHE A 75 -16.36 -10.40 -6.35
N VAL A 76 -15.27 -11.16 -6.29
CA VAL A 76 -15.27 -12.60 -6.59
C VAL A 76 -16.10 -13.37 -5.55
N SER A 77 -15.93 -13.07 -4.25
CA SER A 77 -16.69 -13.74 -3.19
C SER A 77 -18.19 -13.45 -3.26
N ASP A 78 -18.59 -12.25 -3.69
CA ASP A 78 -19.99 -11.89 -3.92
C ASP A 78 -20.54 -12.59 -5.17
N PHE A 79 -19.78 -12.59 -6.27
CA PHE A 79 -20.17 -13.22 -7.53
C PHE A 79 -20.33 -14.75 -7.43
N LEU A 80 -19.52 -15.41 -6.58
CA LEU A 80 -19.57 -16.86 -6.34
C LEU A 80 -20.46 -17.25 -5.14
N GLU A 81 -21.15 -16.29 -4.51
CA GLU A 81 -22.00 -16.49 -3.31
C GLU A 81 -21.26 -17.10 -2.09
N MET A 82 -19.96 -16.79 -1.94
CA MET A 82 -19.12 -17.31 -0.87
C MET A 82 -19.35 -16.57 0.46
N LYS A 83 -20.38 -16.97 1.20
CA LYS A 83 -20.87 -16.27 2.42
C LYS A 83 -19.79 -16.01 3.48
N ALA A 84 -18.94 -17.00 3.80
CA ALA A 84 -17.94 -16.87 4.85
C ALA A 84 -16.78 -15.94 4.44
N LEU A 85 -16.28 -16.09 3.21
CA LEU A 85 -15.20 -15.26 2.69
C LEU A 85 -15.68 -13.81 2.48
N HIS A 86 -16.88 -13.64 1.92
CA HIS A 86 -17.51 -12.34 1.78
C HIS A 86 -17.65 -11.63 3.12
N PHE A 87 -18.14 -12.33 4.16
CA PHE A 87 -18.27 -11.77 5.51
C PHE A 87 -16.93 -11.30 6.11
N ILE A 88 -15.86 -12.09 5.94
CA ILE A 88 -14.53 -11.72 6.45
C ILE A 88 -13.99 -10.51 5.68
N ILE A 89 -14.01 -10.55 4.35
CA ILE A 89 -13.47 -9.47 3.51
C ILE A 89 -14.28 -8.19 3.71
N SER A 90 -15.62 -8.25 3.74
CA SER A 90 -16.47 -7.07 3.94
C SER A 90 -16.22 -6.41 5.30
N SER A 91 -16.02 -7.21 6.35
CA SER A 91 -15.70 -6.70 7.69
C SER A 91 -14.34 -5.99 7.72
N ILE A 92 -13.33 -6.58 7.05
CA ILE A 92 -12.00 -5.98 6.92
C ILE A 92 -12.07 -4.68 6.11
N VAL A 93 -12.82 -4.66 5.00
CA VAL A 93 -12.98 -3.45 4.18
C VAL A 93 -13.69 -2.35 4.96
N GLN A 94 -14.71 -2.67 5.75
CA GLN A 94 -15.46 -1.70 6.55
C GLN A 94 -14.59 -1.00 7.60
N VAL A 95 -13.81 -1.76 8.39
CA VAL A 95 -12.87 -1.19 9.36
C VAL A 95 -11.67 -0.55 8.65
N GLY A 96 -11.22 -1.16 7.56
CA GLY A 96 -10.10 -0.71 6.73
C GLY A 96 -10.37 0.63 6.08
N PHE A 97 -11.60 0.93 5.67
CA PHE A 97 -11.96 2.23 5.10
C PHE A 97 -11.82 3.37 6.12
N LEU A 98 -12.23 3.13 7.37
CA LEU A 98 -12.04 4.08 8.47
C LEU A 98 -10.56 4.29 8.77
N ALA A 99 -9.78 3.21 8.87
CA ALA A 99 -8.33 3.29 9.08
C ALA A 99 -7.61 4.00 7.93
N LEU A 100 -8.01 3.73 6.68
CA LEU A 100 -7.51 4.39 5.49
C LEU A 100 -7.77 5.89 5.56
N PHE A 101 -8.99 6.31 5.88
CA PHE A 101 -9.34 7.72 6.00
C PHE A 101 -8.49 8.44 7.06
N ILE A 102 -8.28 7.81 8.23
CA ILE A 102 -7.44 8.36 9.31
C ILE A 102 -5.97 8.48 8.88
N ILE A 103 -5.42 7.44 8.25
CA ILE A 103 -4.01 7.41 7.83
C ILE A 103 -3.74 8.37 6.66
N PHE A 104 -4.66 8.46 5.70
CA PHE A 104 -4.53 9.34 4.52
C PHE A 104 -5.01 10.78 4.77
N GLN A 105 -5.52 11.08 5.97
CA GLN A 105 -5.89 12.44 6.36
C GLN A 105 -4.78 13.48 6.11
N PRO A 106 -3.48 13.22 6.43
CA PRO A 106 -2.39 14.17 6.16
C PRO A 106 -2.19 14.44 4.66
N GLU A 107 -2.42 13.44 3.81
CA GLU A 107 -2.14 13.52 2.38
C GLU A 107 -3.21 14.28 1.63
N LEU A 108 -4.49 14.01 1.96
CA LEU A 108 -5.61 14.80 1.45
C LEU A 108 -5.47 16.27 1.84
N ARG A 109 -5.02 16.54 3.07
CA ARG A 109 -4.71 17.89 3.53
C ARG A 109 -3.58 18.51 2.70
N SER A 110 -2.46 17.81 2.50
CA SER A 110 -1.31 18.33 1.73
C SER A 110 -1.68 18.60 0.26
N ILE A 111 -2.52 17.77 -0.34
CA ILE A 111 -3.02 17.98 -1.72
C ILE A 111 -3.87 19.23 -1.79
N LEU A 112 -4.80 19.43 -0.85
CA LEU A 112 -5.63 20.64 -0.78
C LEU A 112 -4.79 21.90 -0.51
N GLU A 113 -3.77 21.81 0.33
CA GLU A 113 -2.80 22.90 0.55
C GLU A 113 -2.03 23.24 -0.73
N LYS A 114 -1.64 22.24 -1.54
CA LYS A 114 -0.97 22.46 -2.84
C LYS A 114 -1.92 23.05 -3.90
N VAL A 115 -3.17 22.60 -3.94
CA VAL A 115 -4.19 23.09 -4.87
C VAL A 115 -4.66 24.49 -4.49
N GLY A 116 -4.78 24.79 -3.19
CA GLY A 116 -5.21 26.09 -2.67
C GLY A 116 -4.08 27.13 -2.54
N GLY A 117 -2.83 26.70 -2.36
CA GLY A 117 -1.71 27.59 -2.05
C GLY A 117 -0.93 28.13 -3.26
N ASN A 118 -0.95 27.47 -4.42
CA ASN A 118 0.03 27.75 -5.49
C ASN A 118 -0.53 28.19 -6.85
N SER A 119 -1.80 28.56 -6.98
CA SER A 119 -2.35 28.89 -8.31
C SER A 119 -2.16 30.34 -8.81
N ILE A 120 -1.45 31.24 -8.11
CA ILE A 120 -1.40 32.67 -8.55
C ILE A 120 -0.01 33.16 -9.01
N LYS A 121 1.10 32.41 -8.83
CA LYS A 121 2.44 32.91 -9.21
C LYS A 121 3.10 32.26 -10.43
N GLY A 122 2.48 31.27 -11.07
CA GLY A 122 3.16 30.43 -12.07
C GLY A 122 2.94 30.73 -13.55
N PHE A 123 1.97 31.55 -13.95
CA PHE A 123 1.56 31.63 -15.36
C PHE A 123 2.38 32.61 -16.24
N GLY A 124 3.56 33.04 -15.76
CA GLY A 124 4.36 34.09 -16.41
C GLY A 124 5.64 33.64 -17.12
N ARG A 125 5.95 32.35 -17.24
CA ARG A 125 7.26 31.89 -17.78
C ARG A 125 7.12 30.91 -18.95
N LEU A 126 6.47 31.37 -20.01
CA LEU A 126 6.51 30.71 -21.33
C LEU A 126 7.31 31.52 -22.38
N ALA A 127 8.13 32.46 -21.93
CA ALA A 127 9.01 33.26 -22.78
C ALA A 127 10.42 33.19 -22.22
N ASP A 128 11.16 32.12 -22.57
CA ASP A 128 12.62 32.11 -22.78
C ASP A 128 13.18 30.70 -22.55
N THR A 129 13.19 29.90 -23.61
CA THR A 129 13.95 28.64 -23.62
C THR A 129 15.48 28.91 -23.63
N LYS A 130 15.92 30.07 -24.16
CA LYS A 130 17.33 30.46 -24.17
C LYS A 130 17.88 30.84 -22.79
N SER A 131 17.13 31.62 -22.01
CA SER A 131 17.60 32.06 -20.68
C SER A 131 17.63 30.90 -19.67
N GLN A 132 16.75 29.90 -19.83
CA GLN A 132 16.76 28.68 -19.01
C GLN A 132 18.01 27.84 -19.25
N MET A 133 18.44 27.65 -20.50
CA MET A 133 19.65 26.88 -20.81
C MET A 133 20.90 27.55 -20.23
N GLU A 134 21.02 28.88 -20.36
CA GLU A 134 22.14 29.66 -19.81
C GLU A 134 22.16 29.61 -18.27
N SER A 135 20.98 29.59 -17.62
CA SER A 135 20.88 29.45 -16.17
C SER A 135 21.31 28.06 -15.68
N ILE A 136 21.03 27.00 -16.45
CA ILE A 136 21.47 25.64 -16.13
C ILE A 136 22.99 25.55 -16.23
N GLU A 137 23.58 26.04 -17.32
CA GLU A 137 25.04 26.03 -17.51
C GLU A 137 25.77 26.77 -16.37
N LYS A 138 25.31 27.96 -15.99
CA LYS A 138 25.86 28.72 -14.86
C LYS A 138 25.77 27.96 -13.53
N THR A 139 24.68 27.22 -13.31
CA THR A 139 24.49 26.42 -12.09
C THR A 139 25.46 25.23 -12.07
N VAL A 140 25.61 24.53 -13.19
CA VAL A 140 26.55 23.40 -13.33
C VAL A 140 28.00 23.86 -13.12
N ASP A 141 28.38 24.99 -13.70
CA ASP A 141 29.71 25.56 -13.53
C ASP A 141 29.97 25.95 -12.05
N ALA A 142 29.02 26.63 -11.42
CA ALA A 142 29.11 27.00 -10.01
C ALA A 142 29.28 25.79 -9.07
N ILE A 143 28.54 24.70 -9.32
CA ILE A 143 28.66 23.44 -8.56
C ILE A 143 30.02 22.79 -8.81
N SER A 144 30.49 22.76 -10.06
CA SER A 144 31.76 22.13 -10.44
C SER A 144 32.94 22.85 -9.79
N VAL A 145 32.96 24.18 -9.82
CA VAL A 145 33.98 25.00 -9.15
C VAL A 145 33.96 24.76 -7.64
N ALA A 146 32.78 24.80 -7.02
CA ALA A 146 32.66 24.55 -5.58
C ALA A 146 33.12 23.15 -5.17
N ALA A 147 32.77 22.12 -5.95
CA ALA A 147 33.18 20.75 -5.69
C ALA A 147 34.71 20.58 -5.82
N GLY A 148 35.33 21.25 -6.80
CA GLY A 148 36.79 21.28 -6.95
C GLY A 148 37.48 21.90 -5.73
N ASP A 149 36.98 23.05 -5.26
CA ASP A 149 37.52 23.74 -4.09
C ASP A 149 37.34 22.90 -2.80
N LEU A 150 36.16 22.31 -2.60
CA LEU A 150 35.87 21.44 -1.46
C LEU A 150 36.74 20.17 -1.47
N SER A 151 37.00 19.62 -2.64
CA SER A 151 37.94 18.50 -2.81
C SER A 151 39.37 18.90 -2.44
N ALA A 152 39.81 20.09 -2.85
CA ALA A 152 41.14 20.60 -2.56
C ALA A 152 41.34 20.89 -1.06
N SER A 153 40.28 21.32 -0.36
CA SER A 153 40.30 21.53 1.09
C SER A 153 40.02 20.26 1.91
N HIS A 154 39.83 19.10 1.26
CA HIS A 154 39.41 17.84 1.89
C HIS A 154 38.11 17.95 2.71
N THR A 155 37.19 18.84 2.30
CA THR A 155 35.90 19.03 2.95
C THR A 155 34.85 18.10 2.35
N GLY A 156 34.22 17.27 3.18
CA GLY A 156 33.13 16.39 2.74
C GLY A 156 31.86 17.17 2.42
N ALA A 157 31.26 16.92 1.27
CA ALA A 157 30.04 17.59 0.82
C ALA A 157 29.05 16.60 0.19
N LEU A 158 27.75 16.80 0.46
CA LEU A 158 26.67 16.06 -0.17
C LEU A 158 25.72 17.05 -0.85
N ILE A 159 25.75 17.07 -2.17
CA ILE A 159 24.93 17.96 -3.01
C ILE A 159 23.91 17.09 -3.74
N VAL A 160 22.62 17.33 -3.52
CA VAL A 160 21.52 16.58 -4.14
C VAL A 160 20.75 17.49 -5.08
N ILE A 161 20.58 17.06 -6.33
CA ILE A 161 19.88 17.81 -7.38
C ILE A 161 18.52 17.15 -7.63
N GLU A 162 17.43 17.90 -7.38
CA GLU A 162 16.08 17.47 -7.71
C GLU A 162 15.91 17.35 -9.24
N GLN A 163 15.40 16.21 -9.70
CA GLN A 163 15.08 15.98 -11.11
C GLN A 163 13.56 15.90 -11.31
N SER A 164 13.06 14.93 -12.07
CA SER A 164 11.63 14.71 -12.26
C SER A 164 10.92 14.25 -10.98
N THR A 165 11.63 13.54 -10.11
CA THR A 165 11.12 13.08 -8.81
C THR A 165 11.46 14.11 -7.76
N LYS A 166 10.42 14.64 -7.10
CA LYS A 166 10.60 15.63 -6.03
C LYS A 166 11.26 15.00 -4.81
N LEU A 167 12.13 15.77 -4.16
CA LEU A 167 12.79 15.36 -2.90
C LEU A 167 11.83 15.24 -1.72
N GLY A 168 10.62 15.82 -1.82
CA GLY A 168 9.51 15.54 -0.91
C GLY A 168 9.76 16.04 0.51
N ASP A 169 9.56 15.17 1.50
CA ASP A 169 9.68 15.52 2.92
C ASP A 169 11.12 15.46 3.44
N GLU A 170 12.04 14.84 2.69
CA GLU A 170 13.45 14.72 3.09
C GLU A 170 14.11 16.11 3.22
N ILE A 171 13.75 17.06 2.34
CA ILE A 171 14.25 18.45 2.39
C ILE A 171 13.66 19.28 3.54
N LYS A 172 12.53 18.87 4.14
CA LYS A 172 11.88 19.62 5.22
C LYS A 172 12.61 19.51 6.55
N THR A 173 13.55 18.58 6.67
CA THR A 173 14.39 18.41 7.86
C THR A 173 15.55 19.41 7.93
N GLY A 174 15.89 20.05 6.80
CA GLY A 174 16.96 21.03 6.71
C GLY A 174 16.50 22.48 6.93
N VAL A 175 17.46 23.41 6.84
CA VAL A 175 17.19 24.85 6.86
C VAL A 175 16.90 25.33 5.42
N PRO A 176 15.73 25.91 5.13
CA PRO A 176 15.41 26.38 3.79
C PRO A 176 16.27 27.60 3.42
N ILE A 177 16.98 27.51 2.30
CA ILE A 177 17.78 28.60 1.73
C ILE A 177 17.24 28.86 0.31
N ASP A 178 16.55 30.00 0.13
CA ASP A 178 16.08 30.45 -1.18
C ASP A 178 17.09 31.45 -1.78
N ALA A 179 18.08 30.92 -2.49
CA ALA A 179 19.18 31.71 -3.02
C ALA A 179 19.59 31.24 -4.42
N LEU A 180 20.16 32.16 -5.20
CA LEU A 180 20.79 31.82 -6.48
C LEU A 180 22.04 30.97 -6.23
N VAL A 181 22.13 29.85 -6.96
CA VAL A 181 23.27 28.93 -6.86
C VAL A 181 24.53 29.63 -7.32
N ASN A 182 25.52 29.71 -6.43
CA ASN A 182 26.84 30.24 -6.72
C ASN A 182 27.90 29.46 -5.92
N SER A 183 29.13 29.43 -6.42
CA SER A 183 30.19 28.61 -5.83
C SER A 183 30.58 29.05 -4.42
N PHE A 184 30.45 30.35 -4.10
CA PHE A 184 30.76 30.88 -2.78
C PHE A 184 29.75 30.41 -1.73
N LEU A 185 28.46 30.44 -2.04
CA LEU A 185 27.39 29.97 -1.16
C LEU A 185 27.53 28.47 -0.88
N ILE A 186 27.78 27.65 -1.91
CA ILE A 186 27.97 26.20 -1.74
C ILE A 186 29.12 25.93 -0.76
N ARG A 187 30.26 26.63 -0.92
CA ARG A 187 31.39 26.48 -0.01
C ARG A 187 31.04 26.86 1.44
N ASN A 188 30.37 27.99 1.66
CA ASN A 188 29.97 28.45 3.00
C ASN A 188 28.95 27.54 3.70
N ILE A 189 28.18 26.75 2.95
CA ILE A 189 27.26 25.77 3.55
C ILE A 189 28.04 24.61 4.19
N PHE A 190 29.20 24.24 3.62
CA PHE A 190 30.00 23.11 4.07
C PHE A 190 31.23 23.51 4.91
N TYR A 191 31.57 24.79 5.02
CA TYR A 191 32.70 25.31 5.80
C TYR A 191 32.44 26.72 6.35
#